data_AF-A0A452Z8U1-F1
#
_entry.id   AF-A0A452Z8U1-F1
#
_cell.length_a   1.000
_cell.length_b   1.000
_cell.length_c   1.000
_cell.angle_alpha   90.00
_cell.angle_beta   90.00
_cell.angle_gamma   90.00
#
_symmetry.space_group_name_H-M   'P 1'
#
loop_
_entity.id
_entity.type
_entity.pdbx_description
1 polymer ?
#
loop_
_entity_poly.entity_id
_entity_poly.type
_entity_poly.pdbx_seq_one_letter_code
_entity_poly.pdbx_strand_id
1 'polypeptide(L)'
;VILGFDAPRREDAAAAAQDNSGAKKRSRPESSAQPGTKACREKLRRDRLNERFSELCAVLEPGKPPKADKVAILSDATRLLDQLRAEAQKLKASNESLQDSIKSLKSEKSELRDEKTQLKAERERLEQMLKGVS
;
A
#
# COMPACT_ATOMS: atom_id res chain seq x y z
N VAL A 1 38.98 61.03 71.18
CA VAL A 1 39.84 60.60 70.04
C VAL A 1 38.92 60.04 68.98
N ILE A 2 39.03 60.53 67.74
CA ILE A 2 38.10 60.27 66.64
C ILE A 2 38.47 58.96 65.91
N LEU A 3 37.45 58.30 65.36
CA LEU A 3 37.38 57.44 64.15
C LEU A 3 37.40 55.91 64.33
N GLY A 4 36.39 55.28 63.70
CA GLY A 4 36.28 53.84 63.47
C GLY A 4 34.91 53.48 62.85
N PHE A 5 34.73 53.81 61.58
CA PHE A 5 33.57 53.50 60.74
C PHE A 5 33.77 52.12 60.10
N ASP A 6 32.85 51.16 60.30
CA ASP A 6 32.36 50.26 59.24
C ASP A 6 31.26 49.30 59.75
N ALA A 7 30.18 49.22 58.99
CA ALA A 7 29.08 48.27 59.13
C ALA A 7 28.45 48.05 57.73
N PRO A 8 27.65 47.00 57.48
CA PRO A 8 27.63 45.64 58.01
C PRO A 8 27.59 44.57 56.87
N ARG A 9 27.73 43.28 57.19
CA ARG A 9 27.43 42.17 56.27
C ARG A 9 26.41 41.20 56.88
N ARG A 10 25.37 40.89 56.10
CA ARG A 10 24.20 40.05 56.40
C ARG A 10 24.50 38.54 56.36
N GLU A 11 23.49 37.78 56.82
CA GLU A 11 23.29 36.32 56.80
C GLU A 11 23.70 35.67 58.14
N ASP A 12 22.87 34.92 58.88
CA ASP A 12 21.85 33.93 58.50
C ASP A 12 20.72 33.83 59.54
N ALA A 13 19.50 33.45 59.12
CA ALA A 13 18.48 32.91 60.01
C ALA A 13 17.82 31.69 59.37
N ALA A 14 17.97 30.57 60.06
CA ALA A 14 17.53 29.24 59.68
C ALA A 14 16.07 28.96 60.03
N ALA A 15 15.50 28.05 59.25
CA ALA A 15 14.56 26.99 59.61
C ALA A 15 13.17 27.33 60.20
N ALA A 16 12.13 26.96 59.47
CA ALA A 16 11.12 26.01 59.96
C ALA A 16 10.35 25.37 58.79
N ALA A 17 10.19 24.06 58.87
CA ALA A 17 9.56 23.19 57.88
C ALA A 17 8.02 23.22 57.95
N GLN A 18 7.35 22.92 56.83
CA GLN A 18 6.33 21.86 56.81
C GLN A 18 6.00 21.40 55.39
N ASP A 19 6.03 20.08 55.25
CA ASP A 19 5.72 19.20 54.13
C ASP A 19 4.20 19.13 53.88
N ASN A 20 3.75 19.10 52.62
CA ASN A 20 2.79 18.09 52.17
C ASN A 20 2.66 18.03 50.63
N SER A 21 3.22 16.97 50.05
CA SER A 21 2.71 16.17 48.91
C SER A 21 1.84 16.83 47.82
N GLY A 22 2.39 17.77 47.06
CA GLY A 22 1.84 18.16 45.75
C GLY A 22 2.45 17.31 44.65
N ALA A 23 1.71 16.35 44.09
CA ALA A 23 2.10 15.58 42.92
C ALA A 23 2.56 16.52 41.78
N LYS A 24 3.88 16.72 41.67
CA LYS A 24 4.53 17.34 40.51
C LYS A 24 4.39 16.39 39.34
N LYS A 25 3.18 16.33 38.77
CA LYS A 25 3.03 16.15 37.33
C LYS A 25 3.96 17.21 36.75
N ARG A 26 5.15 16.82 36.27
CA ARG A 26 5.90 17.67 35.37
C ARG A 26 4.94 17.88 34.23
N SER A 27 4.28 19.05 34.21
CA SER A 27 3.61 19.58 33.06
C SER A 27 4.70 19.69 32.01
N ARG A 28 4.95 18.60 31.30
CA ARG A 28 5.74 18.60 30.09
C ARG A 28 5.01 19.59 29.22
N PRO A 29 5.57 20.77 28.94
CA PRO A 29 4.95 21.59 27.93
C PRO A 29 4.98 20.71 26.69
N GLU A 30 3.83 20.56 26.05
CA GLU A 30 3.68 20.24 24.63
C GLU A 30 4.37 21.35 23.81
N SER A 31 5.61 21.69 24.15
CA SER A 31 6.49 22.49 23.34
C SER A 31 7.18 21.46 22.49
N SER A 32 6.77 21.40 21.23
CA SER A 32 7.58 20.85 20.15
C SER A 32 9.04 21.13 20.48
N ALA A 33 9.84 20.08 20.64
CA ALA A 33 11.26 20.24 20.95
C ALA A 33 11.83 21.33 20.04
N GLN A 34 12.59 22.28 20.59
CA GLN A 34 13.00 23.48 19.86
C GLN A 34 13.46 23.12 18.44
N PRO A 35 13.07 23.92 17.41
CA PRO A 35 13.52 23.70 16.05
C PRO A 35 15.04 23.51 16.01
N GLY A 36 15.51 22.48 15.30
CA GLY A 36 16.95 22.15 15.23
C GLY A 36 17.47 21.22 16.33
N THR A 37 16.66 20.82 17.32
CA THR A 37 17.05 19.77 18.27
C THR A 37 16.98 18.37 17.67
N LYS A 38 17.75 17.43 18.21
CA LYS A 38 17.70 16.01 17.84
C LYS A 38 16.27 15.43 18.00
N ALA A 39 15.57 15.84 19.06
CA ALA A 39 14.20 15.41 19.32
C ALA A 39 13.20 15.93 18.27
N CYS A 40 13.35 17.18 17.81
CA CYS A 40 12.52 17.74 16.73
C CYS A 40 12.71 16.96 15.42
N ARG A 41 13.96 16.69 15.05
CA ARG A 41 14.28 15.88 13.85
C ARG A 41 13.68 14.48 13.91
N GLU A 42 13.76 13.81 15.07
CA GLU A 42 13.16 12.47 15.23
C GLU A 42 11.63 12.50 15.22
N LYS A 43 11.00 13.56 15.73
CA LYS A 43 9.55 13.74 15.60
C LYS A 43 9.16 13.79 14.11
N LEU A 44 9.80 14.66 13.32
CA LEU A 44 9.52 14.76 11.88
C LEU A 44 9.74 13.42 11.15
N ARG A 45 10.80 12.67 11.52
CA ARG A 45 11.04 11.34 10.94
C ARG A 45 9.91 10.36 11.23
N ARG A 46 9.41 10.33 12.47
CA ARG A 46 8.30 9.45 12.88
C ARG A 46 6.97 9.88 12.25
N ASP A 47 6.72 11.18 12.18
CA ASP A 47 5.51 11.74 11.54
C ASP A 47 5.47 11.32 10.06
N ARG A 48 6.57 11.51 9.33
CA ARG A 48 6.69 11.10 7.91
C ARG A 48 6.58 9.59 7.71
N LEU A 49 7.09 8.79 8.65
CA LEU A 49 6.90 7.33 8.62
C LEU A 49 5.43 6.96 8.84
N ASN A 50 4.74 7.62 9.76
CA ASN A 50 3.33 7.36 10.05
C ASN A 50 2.42 7.78 8.88
N GLU A 51 2.77 8.84 8.15
CA GLU A 51 2.10 9.21 6.89
C GLU A 51 2.13 8.05 5.89
N ARG A 52 3.29 7.40 5.70
CA ARG A 52 3.41 6.23 4.81
C ARG A 52 2.56 5.03 5.24
N PHE A 53 2.48 4.76 6.54
CA PHE A 53 1.59 3.71 7.05
C PHE A 53 0.12 4.06 6.82
N SER A 54 -0.25 5.33 6.95
CA SER A 54 -1.62 5.80 6.71
C SER A 54 -2.00 5.70 5.23
N GLU A 55 -1.10 6.11 4.32
CA GLU A 55 -1.26 5.93 2.87
C GLU A 55 -1.41 4.44 2.50
N LEU A 56 -0.55 3.57 3.05
CA LEU A 56 -0.63 2.13 2.81
C LEU A 56 -1.96 1.55 3.29
N CYS A 57 -2.42 1.90 4.50
CA CYS A 57 -3.74 1.50 4.99
C CYS A 57 -4.87 1.87 4.03
N ALA A 58 -4.87 3.11 3.54
CA ALA A 58 -5.91 3.61 2.65
C ALA A 58 -5.96 2.83 1.32
N VAL A 59 -4.81 2.36 0.83
CA VAL A 59 -4.72 1.49 -0.36
C VAL A 59 -5.23 0.08 -0.06
N LEU A 60 -4.87 -0.50 1.09
CA LEU A 60 -5.27 -1.87 1.46
C LEU A 60 -6.77 -1.99 1.75
N GLU A 61 -7.35 -0.99 2.42
CA GLU A 61 -8.76 -0.99 2.82
C GLU A 61 -9.42 0.36 2.52
N PRO A 62 -9.77 0.63 1.25
CA PRO A 62 -10.45 1.87 0.87
C PRO A 62 -11.74 2.06 1.66
N GLY A 63 -11.94 3.26 2.21
CA GLY A 63 -13.16 3.64 2.94
C GLY A 63 -13.21 3.19 4.41
N LYS A 64 -12.17 2.50 4.92
CA LYS A 64 -12.06 2.17 6.35
C LYS A 64 -11.11 3.12 7.07
N PRO A 65 -11.34 3.39 8.37
CA PRO A 65 -10.40 4.17 9.17
C PRO A 65 -9.02 3.47 9.23
N PRO A 66 -7.91 4.24 9.25
CA PRO A 66 -6.57 3.67 9.28
C PRO A 66 -6.36 2.75 10.48
N LYS A 67 -5.83 1.55 10.24
CA LYS A 67 -5.42 0.64 11.32
C LYS A 67 -4.21 1.24 12.05
N ALA A 68 -4.15 1.06 13.37
CA ALA A 68 -3.01 1.51 14.18
C ALA A 68 -1.86 0.48 14.23
N ASP A 69 -2.16 -0.80 13.99
CA ASP A 69 -1.19 -1.89 14.08
C ASP A 69 -0.32 -1.99 12.81
N LYS A 70 0.93 -1.55 12.94
CA LYS A 70 1.93 -1.57 11.86
C LYS A 70 2.27 -2.98 11.37
N VAL A 71 2.26 -3.99 12.25
CA VAL A 71 2.59 -5.37 11.85
C VAL A 71 1.48 -5.95 11.01
N ALA A 72 0.22 -5.73 11.41
CA ALA A 72 -0.94 -6.13 10.63
C ALA A 72 -0.96 -5.46 9.25
N ILE A 73 -0.68 -4.16 9.16
CA ILE A 73 -0.62 -3.43 7.88
C ILE A 73 0.40 -4.05 6.92
N LEU A 74 1.61 -4.33 7.40
CA LEU A 74 2.67 -4.93 6.57
C LEU A 74 2.32 -6.36 6.14
N SER A 75 1.73 -7.14 7.05
CA SER A 75 1.28 -8.50 6.77
C SER A 75 0.16 -8.53 5.73
N ASP A 76 -0.83 -7.65 5.87
CA ASP A 76 -1.95 -7.48 4.94
C ASP A 76 -1.44 -7.03 3.56
N ALA A 77 -0.50 -6.07 3.51
CA ALA A 77 0.11 -5.62 2.26
C ALA A 77 0.84 -6.75 1.52
N THR A 78 1.63 -7.55 2.26
CA THR A 78 2.38 -8.66 1.68
C THR A 78 1.42 -9.70 1.10
N ARG A 79 0.40 -10.10 1.87
CA ARG A 79 -0.61 -11.06 1.44
C ARG A 79 -1.37 -10.58 0.20
N LEU A 80 -1.78 -9.30 0.17
CA LEU A 80 -2.49 -8.74 -0.97
C LEU A 80 -1.61 -8.69 -2.23
N LEU A 81 -0.33 -8.32 -2.09
CA LEU A 81 0.61 -8.32 -3.22
C LEU A 81 0.80 -9.72 -3.82
N ASP A 82 0.92 -10.75 -2.99
CA ASP A 82 1.06 -12.12 -3.47
C ASP A 82 -0.21 -12.62 -4.16
N GLN A 83 -1.38 -12.28 -3.62
CA GLN A 83 -2.66 -12.57 -4.26
C GLN A 83 -2.78 -11.90 -5.63
N LEU A 84 -2.49 -10.59 -5.72
CA LEU A 84 -2.57 -9.84 -6.97
C LEU A 84 -1.58 -10.37 -8.02
N ARG A 85 -0.37 -10.77 -7.60
CA ARG A 85 0.60 -11.41 -8.50
C ARG A 85 0.07 -12.75 -9.03
N ALA A 86 -0.48 -13.59 -8.17
CA ALA A 86 -1.06 -14.87 -8.57
C ALA A 86 -2.23 -14.68 -9.54
N GLU A 87 -3.12 -13.71 -9.26
CA GLU A 87 -4.24 -13.37 -10.13
C GLU A 87 -3.76 -12.84 -11.50
N ALA A 88 -2.76 -11.96 -11.52
CA ALA A 88 -2.17 -11.44 -12.75
C ALA A 88 -1.56 -12.56 -13.60
N GLN A 89 -0.85 -13.52 -12.99
CA GLN A 89 -0.32 -14.68 -13.71
C GLN A 89 -1.42 -15.58 -14.27
N LYS A 90 -2.48 -15.84 -13.49
CA LYS A 90 -3.64 -16.62 -13.95
C LYS A 90 -4.35 -15.94 -15.12
N LEU A 91 -4.58 -14.64 -15.05
CA LEU A 91 -5.19 -13.87 -16.12
C LEU A 91 -4.33 -13.87 -17.38
N LYS A 92 -3.00 -13.74 -17.23
CA LYS A 92 -2.06 -13.81 -18.35
C LYS A 92 -2.13 -15.19 -19.04
N ALA A 93 -2.05 -16.27 -18.28
CA ALA A 93 -2.15 -17.63 -18.83
C ALA A 93 -3.51 -17.89 -19.50
N SER A 94 -4.61 -17.42 -18.90
CA SER A 94 -5.94 -17.53 -19.49
C SER A 94 -6.07 -16.74 -20.79
N ASN A 95 -5.49 -15.54 -20.87
CA ASN A 95 -5.51 -14.73 -22.08
C ASN A 95 -4.71 -15.39 -23.20
N GLU A 96 -3.51 -15.92 -22.90
CA GLU A 96 -2.70 -16.69 -23.86
C GLU A 96 -3.47 -17.90 -24.40
N SER A 97 -4.09 -18.69 -23.52
CA SER A 97 -4.91 -19.85 -23.92
C SER A 97 -6.11 -19.46 -24.79
N LEU A 98 -6.79 -18.35 -24.49
CA LEU A 98 -7.89 -17.84 -25.31
C LEU A 98 -7.40 -17.37 -26.68
N GLN A 99 -6.25 -16.70 -26.75
CA GLN A 99 -5.66 -16.27 -28.02
C GLN A 99 -5.31 -17.46 -28.91
N ASP A 100 -4.76 -18.53 -28.34
CA ASP A 100 -4.45 -19.74 -29.10
C ASP A 100 -5.70 -20.47 -29.56
N SER A 101 -6.73 -20.53 -28.70
CA SER A 101 -8.05 -21.05 -29.08
C SER A 101 -8.68 -20.25 -30.23
N ILE A 102 -8.57 -18.92 -30.21
CA ILE A 102 -9.04 -18.04 -31.29
C ILE A 102 -8.28 -18.32 -32.59
N LYS A 103 -6.95 -18.51 -32.53
CA LYS A 103 -6.15 -18.84 -33.73
C LYS A 103 -6.57 -20.19 -34.30
N SER A 104 -6.71 -21.21 -33.45
CA SER A 104 -7.16 -22.55 -33.85
C SER A 104 -8.52 -22.52 -34.55
N LEU A 105 -9.51 -21.88 -33.93
CA LEU A 105 -10.86 -21.74 -34.49
C LEU A 105 -10.88 -20.95 -35.81
N LYS A 106 -9.98 -19.99 -35.99
CA LYS A 106 -9.83 -19.29 -37.28
C LYS A 106 -9.27 -20.19 -38.37
N SER A 107 -8.31 -21.06 -38.05
CA SER A 107 -7.76 -22.06 -38.98
C SER A 107 -8.84 -23.05 -39.39
N GLU A 108 -9.49 -23.67 -38.41
CA GLU A 108 -10.56 -24.65 -38.62
C GLU A 108 -11.70 -24.06 -39.45
N LYS A 109 -12.12 -22.82 -39.14
CA LYS A 109 -13.12 -22.11 -39.95
C LYS A 109 -12.70 -21.91 -41.41
N SER A 110 -11.40 -21.71 -41.68
CA SER A 110 -10.89 -21.60 -43.04
C SER A 110 -10.93 -22.96 -43.75
N GLU A 111 -10.42 -23.99 -43.10
CA GLU A 111 -10.39 -25.37 -43.62
C GLU A 111 -11.80 -25.87 -43.98
N LEU A 112 -12.78 -25.64 -43.10
CA LEU A 112 -14.18 -25.98 -43.36
C LEU A 112 -14.78 -25.22 -44.55
N ARG A 113 -14.33 -23.99 -44.83
CA ARG A 113 -14.77 -23.26 -46.04
C ARG A 113 -14.18 -23.88 -47.29
N ASP A 114 -12.90 -24.22 -47.25
CA ASP A 114 -12.20 -24.82 -48.37
C ASP A 114 -12.82 -26.19 -48.70
N GLU A 115 -13.02 -27.05 -47.69
CA GLU A 115 -13.69 -28.34 -47.84
C GLU A 115 -15.12 -28.19 -48.38
N LYS A 116 -15.90 -27.24 -47.83
CA LYS A 116 -17.24 -26.94 -48.35
C LYS A 116 -17.23 -26.54 -49.83
N THR A 117 -16.24 -25.78 -50.28
CA THR A 117 -16.13 -25.41 -51.70
C THR A 117 -15.75 -26.58 -52.59
N GLN A 118 -14.84 -27.44 -52.14
CA GLN A 118 -14.46 -28.66 -52.86
C GLN A 118 -15.64 -29.63 -53.00
N LEU A 119 -16.38 -29.88 -51.92
CA LEU A 119 -17.57 -30.75 -51.95
C LEU A 119 -18.67 -30.21 -52.86
N LYS A 120 -18.87 -28.89 -52.92
CA LYS A 120 -19.82 -28.28 -53.87
C LYS A 120 -19.41 -28.52 -55.32
N ALA A 121 -18.13 -28.33 -55.64
CA ALA A 121 -17.61 -28.56 -56.98
C ALA A 121 -17.72 -30.04 -57.38
N GLU A 122 -17.42 -30.97 -56.48
CA GLU A 122 -17.56 -32.40 -56.70
C GLU A 122 -19.03 -32.79 -56.90
N ARG A 123 -19.94 -32.28 -56.06
CA ARG A 123 -21.39 -32.50 -56.22
C ARG A 123 -21.87 -32.02 -57.59
N GLU A 124 -21.50 -30.80 -58.00
CA GLU A 124 -21.89 -30.24 -59.30
C GLU A 124 -21.34 -31.08 -60.47
N ARG A 125 -20.10 -31.57 -60.37
CA ARG A 125 -19.51 -32.49 -61.34
C ARG A 125 -20.32 -33.79 -61.45
N LEU A 126 -20.67 -34.41 -60.31
CA LEU A 126 -21.46 -35.65 -60.29
C LEU A 126 -22.87 -35.44 -60.84
N GLU A 127 -23.53 -34.33 -60.51
CA GLU A 127 -24.85 -33.96 -61.05
C GLU A 127 -24.81 -33.77 -62.58
N GLN A 128 -23.73 -33.18 -63.12
CA GLN A 128 -23.54 -33.06 -64.57
C GLN A 128 -23.37 -34.43 -65.24
N MET A 129 -22.59 -35.34 -64.63
CA MET A 129 -22.44 -36.71 -65.13
C MET A 129 -23.78 -37.45 -65.16
N LEU A 130 -24.61 -37.33 -64.12
CA LEU A 130 -25.91 -37.99 -64.06
C LEU A 130 -26.88 -37.48 -65.14
N LYS A 131 -26.90 -36.16 -65.38
CA LYS A 131 -27.73 -35.55 -66.44
C LYS A 131 -27.32 -35.97 -67.85
N GLY A 132 -26.03 -36.25 -68.08
CA GLY A 132 -25.54 -36.71 -69.38
C GLY A 132 -25.79 -38.19 -69.66
N VAL A 133 -26.22 -38.96 -68.67
CA VAL A 133 -26.52 -40.41 -68.78
C VAL A 133 -28.04 -40.67 -68.93
N SER A 134 -28.88 -39.64 -68.77
CA SER A 134 -30.33 -39.68 -69.03
C SER A 134 -30.65 -39.14 -70.42
#